data_AF-J9GDG6-F1
#
_entry.id   AF-J9GDG6-F1
#
_cell.length_a   1.000
_cell.length_b   1.000
_cell.length_c   1.000
_cell.angle_alpha   90.00
_cell.angle_beta   90.00
_cell.angle_gamma   90.00
#
_symmetry.space_group_name_H-M   'P 1'
#
loop_
_entity.id
_entity.type
_entity.pdbx_description
1 polymer ?
#
loop_
_entity_poly.entity_id
_entity_poly.type
_entity_poly.pdbx_seq_one_letter_code
_entity_poly.pdbx_strand_id
1 'polypeptide(L)'
;MKMKLRHIIYLCIASLPLLGGCGKWLDVKPYDKISDSELLSSEDGFKKLLNGIYIELNRDMLYGSTLTVEMVEVMGGAYTIGSDNAVWGNYSDLAKYSYNTTFWRARLSETWDKAYAMILNCNLLLEGADRNEGLFSPENY
;
A
#
# COMPACT_ATOMS: atom_id res chain seq x y z
N MET A 1 -67.34 7.45 1.60
CA MET A 1 -66.08 6.93 1.01
C MET A 1 -64.97 8.00 0.81
N LYS A 2 -65.15 9.29 1.15
CA LYS A 2 -64.10 10.32 0.96
C LYS A 2 -63.16 10.51 2.17
N MET A 3 -63.65 10.28 3.39
CA MET A 3 -62.88 10.39 4.63
C MET A 3 -61.76 9.34 4.72
N LYS A 4 -62.04 8.07 4.39
CA LYS A 4 -61.05 6.98 4.46
C LYS A 4 -59.87 7.19 3.50
N LEU A 5 -60.14 7.74 2.30
CA LEU A 5 -59.11 8.06 1.32
C LEU A 5 -58.19 9.20 1.80
N ARG A 6 -58.74 10.21 2.49
CA ARG A 6 -57.97 11.31 3.08
C ARG A 6 -57.00 10.82 4.16
N HIS A 7 -57.42 9.87 5.00
CA HIS A 7 -56.57 9.28 6.04
C HIS A 7 -55.46 8.41 5.44
N ILE A 8 -55.73 7.67 4.37
CA ILE A 8 -54.72 6.89 3.64
C ILE A 8 -53.66 7.81 3.02
N ILE A 9 -54.08 8.94 2.43
CA ILE A 9 -53.18 9.94 1.84
C ILE A 9 -52.28 10.58 2.93
N TYR A 10 -52.83 10.94 4.09
CA TYR A 10 -52.02 11.47 5.19
C TYR A 10 -51.02 10.44 5.74
N LEU A 11 -51.39 9.17 5.76
CA LEU A 11 -50.51 8.08 6.22
C LEU A 11 -49.38 7.80 5.22
N CYS A 12 -49.63 7.94 3.92
CA CYS A 12 -48.59 7.87 2.88
C CYS A 12 -47.64 9.09 2.89
N ILE A 13 -48.14 10.29 3.18
CA ILE A 13 -47.29 11.49 3.27
C ILE A 13 -46.42 11.47 4.54
N ALA A 14 -46.94 10.92 5.64
CA ALA A 14 -46.21 10.78 6.89
C ALA A 14 -45.08 9.73 6.84
N SER A 15 -45.11 8.79 5.87
CA SER A 15 -44.06 7.77 5.71
C SER A 15 -42.94 8.18 4.76
N LEU A 16 -43.08 9.27 3.99
CA LEU A 16 -42.03 9.81 3.11
C LEU A 16 -40.69 10.14 3.82
N PRO A 17 -40.64 10.62 5.09
CA PRO A 17 -39.38 10.93 5.75
C PRO A 17 -38.53 9.69 6.08
N LEU A 18 -39.15 8.49 6.13
CA LEU A 18 -38.47 7.24 6.44
C LEU A 18 -37.61 6.70 5.28
N LEU A 19 -37.79 7.26 4.07
CA LEU A 19 -36.98 6.91 2.89
C LEU A 19 -35.73 7.79 2.75
N GLY A 20 -35.54 8.79 3.62
CA GLY A 20 -34.30 9.57 3.72
C GLY A 20 -33.23 8.78 4.48
N GLY A 21 -32.59 7.83 3.81
CA GLY A 21 -31.44 7.13 4.37
C GLY A 21 -30.35 8.13 4.76
N CYS A 22 -29.84 8.03 5.99
CA CYS A 22 -28.64 8.75 6.44
C CYS A 22 -27.43 8.31 5.60
N GLY A 23 -27.23 8.89 4.41
CA GLY A 23 -26.13 8.56 3.50
C GLY A 23 -24.75 8.76 4.11
N LYS A 24 -24.63 9.60 5.15
CA LYS A 24 -23.38 9.83 5.90
C LYS A 24 -23.06 8.78 6.97
N TRP A 25 -24.03 7.97 7.39
CA TRP A 25 -23.81 6.99 8.46
C TRP A 25 -23.22 5.67 7.94
N LEU A 26 -23.40 5.39 6.65
CA LEU A 26 -22.77 4.25 5.96
C LEU A 26 -21.47 4.61 5.25
N ASP A 27 -21.07 5.89 5.28
CA ASP A 27 -19.79 6.36 4.74
C ASP A 27 -18.70 6.28 5.84
N VAL A 28 -18.71 5.18 6.60
CA VAL A 28 -17.65 4.87 7.56
C VAL A 28 -16.51 4.25 6.77
N LYS A 29 -15.64 5.10 6.24
CA LYS A 29 -14.35 4.67 5.74
C LYS A 29 -13.57 4.02 6.91
N PRO A 30 -12.83 2.92 6.70
CA PRO A 30 -12.00 2.34 7.74
C PRO A 30 -11.06 3.43 8.29
N TYR A 31 -11.08 3.67 9.60
CA TYR A 31 -10.24 4.69 10.25
C TYR A 31 -8.75 4.56 9.91
N ASP A 32 -8.30 3.34 9.59
CA ASP A 32 -6.90 3.02 9.29
C ASP A 32 -6.55 2.99 7.79
N LYS A 33 -7.50 3.32 6.89
CA LYS A 33 -7.25 3.37 5.45
C LYS A 33 -7.78 4.67 4.88
N ILE A 34 -6.88 5.63 4.69
CA ILE A 34 -7.18 6.83 3.89
C ILE A 34 -7.43 6.34 2.46
N SER A 35 -8.60 6.64 1.89
CA SER A 35 -8.89 6.25 0.51
C SER A 35 -7.97 6.98 -0.46
N ASP A 36 -7.61 6.37 -1.59
CA ASP A 36 -6.75 6.98 -2.62
C ASP A 36 -7.23 8.38 -3.03
N SER A 37 -8.55 8.57 -3.17
CA SER A 37 -9.15 9.88 -3.50
C SER A 37 -8.95 10.96 -2.44
N GLU A 38 -8.73 10.57 -1.18
CA GLU A 38 -8.54 11.46 -0.04
C GLU A 38 -7.05 11.73 0.19
N LEU A 39 -6.19 10.73 -0.06
CA LEU A 39 -4.72 10.90 -0.12
C LEU A 39 -4.29 11.81 -1.28
N LEU A 40 -4.95 11.74 -2.43
CA LEU A 40 -4.61 12.54 -3.62
C LEU A 40 -5.32 13.91 -3.65
N SER A 41 -5.99 14.31 -2.56
CA SER A 41 -6.77 15.56 -2.50
C SER A 41 -5.96 16.78 -2.03
N SER A 42 -4.72 16.57 -1.58
CA SER A 42 -3.88 17.65 -1.03
C SER A 42 -2.39 17.35 -1.20
N GLU A 43 -1.57 18.39 -1.29
CA GLU A 43 -0.10 18.29 -1.37
C GLU A 43 0.49 17.47 -0.19
N ASP A 44 -0.05 17.63 1.02
CA ASP A 44 0.36 16.86 2.20
C ASP A 44 0.04 15.36 2.08
N GLY A 45 -1.08 15.01 1.43
CA GLY A 45 -1.44 13.63 1.16
C GLY A 45 -0.46 12.96 0.17
N PHE A 46 -0.03 13.67 -0.87
CA PHE A 46 1.04 13.20 -1.77
C PHE A 46 2.36 12.99 -1.02
N LYS A 47 2.75 13.92 -0.14
CA LYS A 47 3.94 13.78 0.71
C LYS A 47 3.87 12.56 1.63
N LYS A 48 2.70 12.28 2.22
CA LYS A 48 2.48 11.07 3.02
C LYS A 48 2.59 9.79 2.20
N LEU A 49 2.03 9.78 0.99
CA LEU A 49 2.15 8.62 0.08
C LEU A 49 3.61 8.36 -0.29
N LEU A 50 4.36 9.40 -0.66
CA LEU A 50 5.79 9.31 -0.96
C LEU A 50 6.59 8.78 0.25
N ASN A 51 6.31 9.30 1.46
CA ASN A 51 6.93 8.80 2.69
C ASN A 51 6.62 7.31 2.93
N GLY A 52 5.39 6.88 2.64
CA GLY A 52 5.00 5.47 2.70
C GLY A 52 5.83 4.59 1.77
N ILE A 53 6.08 5.04 0.53
CA ILE A 53 6.97 4.35 -0.42
C ILE A 53 8.37 4.21 0.17
N TYR A 54 8.95 5.29 0.73
CA TYR A 54 10.27 5.22 1.35
C TYR A 54 10.32 4.31 2.58
N ILE A 55 9.29 4.31 3.42
CA ILE A 55 9.20 3.40 4.57
C ILE A 55 9.20 1.94 4.09
N GLU A 56 8.43 1.63 3.04
CA GLU A 56 8.37 0.28 2.50
C GLU A 56 9.68 -0.13 1.79
N LEU A 57 10.35 0.78 1.08
CA LEU A 57 11.67 0.54 0.49
C LEU A 57 12.73 0.18 1.54
N ASN A 58 12.61 0.71 2.76
CA ASN A 58 13.52 0.43 3.89
C ASN A 58 13.21 -0.89 4.61
N ARG A 59 12.23 -1.68 4.16
CA ARG A 59 11.97 -3.01 4.72
C ARG A 59 13.09 -3.99 4.36
N ASP A 60 13.20 -5.04 5.17
CA ASP A 60 14.26 -6.05 5.08
C ASP A 60 14.26 -6.80 3.75
N MET A 61 13.09 -7.08 3.18
CA MET A 61 12.99 -7.74 1.87
C MET A 61 13.39 -6.83 0.68
N LEU A 62 13.67 -5.54 0.92
CA LEU A 62 14.15 -4.57 -0.07
C LEU A 62 15.49 -3.96 0.39
N TYR A 63 15.61 -2.63 0.42
CA TYR A 63 16.88 -1.94 0.69
C TYR A 63 17.27 -1.93 2.17
N GLY A 64 16.38 -2.34 3.07
CA GLY A 64 16.71 -2.51 4.49
C GLY A 64 17.66 -3.67 4.77
N SER A 65 17.78 -4.65 3.86
CA SER A 65 18.73 -5.76 4.01
C SER A 65 19.01 -6.45 2.67
N THR A 66 17.98 -7.02 2.05
CA THR A 66 18.13 -7.95 0.92
C THR A 66 18.86 -7.31 -0.26
N LEU A 67 18.40 -6.15 -0.73
CA LEU A 67 19.00 -5.44 -1.87
C LEU A 67 20.23 -4.60 -1.49
N THR A 68 20.71 -4.70 -0.25
CA THR A 68 21.91 -4.01 0.22
C THR A 68 22.91 -5.01 0.78
N VAL A 69 23.07 -5.04 2.10
CA VAL A 69 24.16 -5.74 2.80
C VAL A 69 23.98 -7.25 2.89
N GLU A 70 22.83 -7.79 2.47
CA GLU A 70 22.56 -9.23 2.57
C GLU A 70 22.76 -9.93 1.22
N MET A 71 21.75 -9.92 0.36
CA MET A 71 21.72 -10.80 -0.80
C MET A 71 22.74 -10.36 -1.85
N VAL A 72 22.79 -9.06 -2.15
CA VAL A 72 23.68 -8.52 -3.19
C VAL A 72 25.16 -8.70 -2.80
N GLU A 73 25.53 -8.34 -1.58
CA GLU A 73 26.91 -8.46 -1.10
C GLU A 73 27.37 -9.93 -0.95
N VAL A 74 26.50 -10.82 -0.44
CA VAL A 74 26.83 -12.26 -0.34
C VAL A 74 26.96 -12.88 -1.74
N MET A 75 26.06 -12.55 -2.68
CA MET A 75 26.17 -13.01 -4.08
C MET A 75 27.41 -12.43 -4.78
N GLY A 76 27.76 -11.18 -4.46
CA GLY A 76 28.95 -10.49 -4.97
C GLY A 76 30.26 -10.99 -4.36
N GLY A 77 30.21 -11.84 -3.33
CA GLY A 77 31.38 -12.40 -2.67
C GLY A 77 32.11 -11.42 -1.73
N ALA A 78 31.43 -10.36 -1.28
CA ALA A 78 32.01 -9.39 -0.35
C ALA A 78 32.18 -9.96 1.08
N TYR A 79 31.44 -11.02 1.42
CA TYR A 79 31.54 -11.71 2.70
C TYR A 79 32.16 -13.11 2.57
N THR A 80 33.01 -13.45 3.54
CA THR A 80 33.42 -14.84 3.76
C THR A 80 32.40 -15.53 4.66
N ILE A 81 31.64 -16.45 4.09
CA ILE A 81 30.64 -17.24 4.82
C ILE A 81 31.30 -18.52 5.35
N GLY A 82 31.22 -18.74 6.66
CA GLY A 82 31.78 -19.93 7.32
C GLY A 82 30.90 -21.16 7.19
N SER A 83 31.38 -22.28 7.75
CA SER A 83 30.71 -23.58 7.69
C SER A 83 29.81 -23.89 8.90
N ASP A 84 29.85 -23.06 9.96
CA ASP A 84 29.01 -23.25 11.14
C ASP A 84 27.56 -22.83 10.86
N ASN A 85 26.67 -23.81 10.76
CA ASN A 85 25.26 -23.57 10.47
C ASN A 85 24.54 -22.78 11.58
N ALA A 86 25.02 -22.85 12.83
CA ALA A 86 24.43 -22.08 13.94
C ALA A 86 24.70 -20.57 13.80
N VAL A 87 25.76 -20.19 13.09
CA VAL A 87 26.14 -18.78 12.84
C VAL A 87 25.63 -18.31 11.48
N TRP A 88 25.83 -19.12 10.44
CA TRP A 88 25.65 -18.68 9.06
C TRP A 88 24.33 -19.13 8.42
N GLY A 89 23.65 -20.13 9.01
CA GLY A 89 22.35 -20.61 8.52
C GLY A 89 22.28 -20.80 7.00
N ASN A 90 21.27 -20.17 6.39
CA ASN A 90 21.01 -20.27 4.95
C ASN A 90 22.02 -19.48 4.09
N TYR A 91 22.89 -18.63 4.64
CA TYR A 91 23.85 -17.85 3.83
C TYR A 91 24.86 -18.73 3.11
N SER A 92 25.13 -19.94 3.63
CA SER A 92 25.93 -20.96 2.95
C SER A 92 25.39 -21.25 1.54
N ASP A 93 24.07 -21.37 1.41
CA ASP A 93 23.42 -21.72 0.15
C ASP A 93 23.54 -20.56 -0.84
N LEU A 94 23.35 -19.33 -0.37
CA LEU A 94 23.48 -18.14 -1.20
C LEU A 94 24.91 -17.94 -1.71
N ALA A 95 25.90 -18.09 -0.83
CA ALA A 95 27.32 -17.98 -1.19
C ALA A 95 27.80 -19.08 -2.15
N LYS A 96 27.14 -20.24 -2.14
CA LYS A 96 27.38 -21.34 -3.10
C LYS A 96 26.50 -21.25 -4.34
N TYR A 97 25.74 -20.16 -4.51
CA TYR A 97 24.83 -19.95 -5.62
C TYR A 97 23.72 -21.01 -5.74
N SER A 98 23.36 -21.65 -4.62
CA SER A 98 22.29 -22.63 -4.50
C SER A 98 20.95 -21.94 -4.27
N TYR A 99 20.46 -21.24 -5.29
CA TYR A 99 19.21 -20.45 -5.21
C TYR A 99 17.94 -21.31 -5.21
N ASN A 100 18.07 -22.61 -5.50
CA ASN A 100 16.93 -23.51 -5.65
C ASN A 100 16.35 -23.98 -4.30
N THR A 101 16.96 -23.62 -3.17
CA THR A 101 16.46 -24.00 -1.85
C THR A 101 15.14 -23.28 -1.56
N THR A 102 14.27 -23.92 -0.77
CA THR A 102 12.96 -23.37 -0.42
C THR A 102 13.06 -21.97 0.20
N PHE A 103 14.06 -21.77 1.07
CA PHE A 103 14.29 -20.48 1.73
C PHE A 103 14.64 -19.37 0.73
N TRP A 104 15.66 -19.58 -0.12
CA TRP A 104 16.10 -18.54 -1.05
C TRP A 104 15.12 -18.30 -2.19
N ARG A 105 14.39 -19.33 -2.65
CA ARG A 105 13.27 -19.13 -3.59
C ARG A 105 12.19 -18.23 -3.00
N ALA A 106 11.80 -18.45 -1.75
CA ALA A 106 10.80 -17.62 -1.09
C ALA A 106 11.30 -16.17 -0.93
N ARG A 107 12.53 -15.99 -0.45
CA ARG A 107 13.11 -14.65 -0.22
C ARG A 107 13.30 -13.86 -1.53
N LEU A 108 13.78 -14.50 -2.59
CA LEU A 108 13.88 -13.89 -3.93
C LEU A 108 12.51 -13.49 -4.48
N SER A 109 11.50 -14.36 -4.34
CA SER A 109 10.13 -14.07 -4.77
C SER A 109 9.55 -12.87 -4.02
N GLU A 110 9.73 -12.83 -2.70
CA GLU A 110 9.25 -11.74 -1.86
C GLU A 110 9.90 -10.40 -2.25
N THR A 111 11.21 -10.38 -2.45
CA THR A 111 11.93 -9.19 -2.92
C THR A 111 11.42 -8.74 -4.28
N TRP A 112 11.22 -9.66 -5.22
CA TRP A 112 10.71 -9.36 -6.55
C TRP A 112 9.31 -8.75 -6.48
N ASP A 113 8.38 -9.41 -5.79
CA ASP A 113 7.00 -8.96 -5.66
C ASP A 113 6.91 -7.59 -5.00
N LYS A 114 7.70 -7.35 -3.94
CA LYS A 114 7.74 -6.06 -3.25
C LYS A 114 8.38 -4.97 -4.09
N ALA A 115 9.43 -5.26 -4.84
CA ALA A 115 10.05 -4.27 -5.73
C ALA A 115 9.06 -3.80 -6.81
N TYR A 116 8.32 -4.72 -7.44
CA TYR A 116 7.29 -4.37 -8.42
C TYR A 116 6.09 -3.65 -7.80
N ALA A 117 5.71 -4.00 -6.57
CA ALA A 117 4.69 -3.24 -5.84
C ALA A 117 5.15 -1.79 -5.58
N MET A 118 6.42 -1.56 -5.26
CA MET A 118 6.96 -0.21 -5.10
C MET A 118 6.98 0.57 -6.41
N ILE A 119 7.36 -0.07 -7.52
CA ILE A 119 7.28 0.55 -8.85
C ILE A 119 5.84 0.96 -9.18
N LEU A 120 4.86 0.09 -8.92
CA LEU A 120 3.45 0.41 -9.10
C LEU A 120 3.01 1.60 -8.24
N ASN A 121 3.40 1.64 -6.97
CA ASN A 121 3.07 2.75 -6.07
C ASN A 121 3.67 4.08 -6.56
N CYS A 122 4.91 4.06 -7.07
CA CYS A 122 5.51 5.23 -7.71
C CYS A 122 4.72 5.69 -8.94
N ASN A 123 4.30 4.76 -9.80
CA ASN A 123 3.52 5.10 -10.99
C ASN A 123 2.16 5.71 -10.61
N LEU A 124 1.48 5.17 -9.60
CA LEU A 124 0.21 5.71 -9.10
C LEU A 124 0.39 7.10 -8.47
N LEU A 125 1.50 7.34 -7.77
CA LEU A 125 1.85 8.66 -7.23
C LEU A 125 2.02 9.68 -8.36
N LEU A 126 2.80 9.34 -9.40
CA LEU A 126 3.05 10.20 -10.56
C LEU A 126 1.77 10.49 -11.34
N GLU A 127 0.98 9.45 -11.65
CA GLU A 127 -0.32 9.60 -12.33
C GLU A 127 -1.30 10.45 -11.51
N GLY A 128 -1.27 10.31 -10.19
CA GLY A 128 -2.04 11.16 -9.29
C GLY A 128 -1.58 12.61 -9.33
N ALA A 129 -0.26 12.86 -9.35
CA ALA A 129 0.31 14.19 -9.36
C ALA A 129 0.00 14.93 -10.66
N ASP A 130 0.16 14.27 -11.81
CA ASP A 130 -0.16 14.80 -13.15
C ASP A 130 -1.65 15.15 -13.30
N ARG A 131 -2.55 14.42 -12.63
CA ARG A 131 -3.99 14.75 -12.63
C ARG A 131 -4.33 15.94 -11.74
N ASN A 132 -3.46 16.29 -10.80
CA ASN A 132 -3.72 17.25 -9.74
C ASN A 132 -2.64 18.35 -9.66
N GLU A 133 -2.00 18.70 -10.79
CA GLU A 133 -0.90 19.67 -10.84
C GLU A 133 -1.24 20.99 -10.12
N GLY A 134 -2.49 21.45 -10.23
CA GLY A 134 -2.97 22.67 -9.58
C GLY A 134 -3.02 22.64 -8.04
N LEU A 135 -2.79 21.48 -7.41
CA LEU A 135 -2.67 21.37 -5.94
C LEU A 135 -1.26 21.67 -5.43
N PHE A 136 -0.25 21.63 -6.30
CA PHE A 136 1.15 21.80 -5.90
C PHE A 136 1.54 23.27 -5.97
N SER A 137 2.25 23.72 -4.95
CA SER A 137 2.96 25.01 -5.02
C SER A 137 4.03 24.98 -6.14
N PRO A 138 4.36 26.12 -6.79
CA PRO A 138 5.27 26.17 -7.94
C PRO A 138 6.67 25.57 -7.73
N GLU A 139 7.06 25.37 -6.47
CA GLU A 139 8.36 24.82 -6.07
C GLU A 139 8.32 23.31 -5.79
N ASN A 140 7.12 22.73 -5.67
CA ASN A 140 6.89 21.35 -5.22
C ASN A 140 6.23 20.46 -6.30
N TYR A 141 6.11 20.94 -7.54
CA TYR A 141 5.71 20.15 -8.70
C TYR A 141 6.94 19.68 -9.48
#